data_AF-A0A554IAN2-F1
#
_entry.id   AF-A0A554IAN2-F1
#
_cell.length_a   1.000
_cell.length_b   1.000
_cell.length_c   1.000
_cell.angle_alpha   90.00
_cell.angle_beta   90.00
_cell.angle_gamma   90.00
#
_symmetry.space_group_name_H-M   'P 1'
#
loop_
_entity.id
_entity.type
_entity.pdbx_description
1 polymer ?
#
loop_
_entity_poly.entity_id
_entity_poly.type
_entity_poly.pdbx_seq_one_letter_code
_entity_poly.pdbx_strand_id
1 'polypeptide(L)'
;MKVKVSHWPVEEGRYKIGNPQSPVAVCTEATVEGINVALGKVAIIGKCVTENIGIEKVVKNIVSNPNIRFLILCGKKSAGHDVGQTLISLKENGVDRQMRVIGSTGSIPVV
;
A
#
# COMPACT_ATOMS: atom_id res chain seq x y z
N MET A 1 20.78 -5.90 -1.75
CA MET A 1 21.04 -6.95 -0.73
C MET A 1 19.71 -7.38 -0.14
N LYS A 2 19.47 -8.68 0.10
CA LYS A 2 18.25 -9.17 0.77
C LYS A 2 18.48 -9.20 2.28
N VAL A 3 17.51 -8.71 3.05
CA VAL A 3 17.55 -8.63 4.52
C VAL A 3 16.55 -9.63 5.09
N LYS A 4 16.93 -10.35 6.15
CA LYS A 4 15.98 -11.16 6.92
C LYS A 4 15.18 -10.23 7.83
N VAL A 5 13.87 -10.30 7.75
CA VAL A 5 12.95 -9.43 8.50
C VAL A 5 12.27 -10.26 9.59
N SER A 6 12.20 -9.76 10.81
CA SER A 6 11.45 -10.33 11.93
C SER A 6 10.36 -9.36 12.38
N HIS A 7 9.27 -9.87 12.96
CA HIS A 7 8.14 -9.05 13.42
C HIS A 7 7.53 -8.16 12.33
N TRP A 8 7.43 -8.70 11.11
CA TRP A 8 6.82 -8.04 9.96
C TRP A 8 5.69 -8.91 9.40
N PRO A 9 4.54 -8.33 8.99
CA PRO A 9 4.20 -6.91 9.02
C PRO A 9 3.91 -6.36 10.42
N VAL A 10 4.05 -5.04 10.59
CA VAL A 10 3.88 -4.34 11.87
C VAL A 10 2.45 -3.85 12.12
N GLU A 11 1.68 -3.67 11.05
CA GLU A 11 0.28 -3.24 11.11
C GLU A 11 -0.64 -4.36 10.62
N GLU A 12 -1.63 -4.71 11.42
CA GLU A 12 -2.67 -5.66 11.03
C GLU A 12 -3.57 -5.10 9.92
N GLY A 13 -4.00 -5.99 9.03
CA GLY A 13 -4.85 -5.61 7.92
C GLY A 13 -5.34 -6.79 7.09
N ARG A 14 -5.94 -6.48 5.95
CA ARG A 14 -6.53 -7.47 5.03
C ARG A 14 -5.57 -7.70 3.87
N TYR A 15 -4.60 -8.57 4.11
CA TYR A 15 -3.56 -8.94 3.16
C TYR A 15 -3.21 -10.42 3.27
N LYS A 16 -2.47 -10.92 2.29
CA LYS A 16 -1.77 -12.20 2.31
C LYS A 16 -0.28 -11.93 2.25
N ILE A 17 0.49 -12.70 3.02
CA ILE A 17 1.95 -12.64 3.03
C ILE A 17 2.50 -13.62 2.01
N GLY A 18 3.47 -13.15 1.24
CA GLY A 18 4.23 -13.95 0.29
C GLY A 18 5.65 -14.19 0.78
N ASN A 19 6.64 -13.97 -0.09
CA ASN A 19 8.06 -14.03 0.25
C ASN A 19 8.52 -12.67 0.82
N PRO A 20 8.84 -12.55 2.13
CA PRO A 20 9.25 -11.27 2.73
C PRO A 20 10.53 -10.65 2.13
N GLN A 21 11.31 -11.42 1.37
CA GLN A 21 12.49 -10.93 0.64
C GLN A 21 12.20 -10.53 -0.82
N SER A 22 10.95 -10.62 -1.26
CA SER A 22 10.53 -10.07 -2.56
C SER A 22 10.52 -8.54 -2.52
N PRO A 23 10.91 -7.86 -3.61
CA PRO A 23 10.87 -6.41 -3.66
C PRO A 23 9.51 -5.81 -3.99
N VAL A 24 8.46 -6.63 -4.16
CA VAL A 24 7.16 -6.18 -4.68
C VAL A 24 6.07 -6.27 -3.61
N ALA A 25 5.39 -5.16 -3.33
CA ALA A 25 4.11 -5.11 -2.65
C ALA A 25 2.98 -4.82 -3.66
N VAL A 26 1.77 -5.29 -3.38
CA VAL A 26 0.60 -5.09 -4.24
C VAL A 26 -0.58 -4.55 -3.43
N CYS A 27 -1.12 -3.41 -3.86
CA CYS A 27 -2.38 -2.86 -3.38
C CYS A 27 -3.46 -3.12 -4.43
N THR A 28 -4.48 -3.90 -4.08
CA THR A 28 -5.57 -4.30 -4.98
C THR A 28 -6.78 -3.35 -4.94
N GLU A 29 -6.63 -2.19 -4.32
CA GLU A 29 -7.69 -1.21 -4.07
C GLU A 29 -8.96 -1.86 -3.49
N ALA A 30 -10.11 -1.78 -4.18
CA ALA A 30 -11.38 -2.38 -3.76
C ALA A 30 -11.64 -3.78 -4.32
N THR A 31 -10.76 -4.31 -5.18
CA THR A 31 -10.93 -5.65 -5.75
C THR A 31 -10.66 -6.72 -4.71
N VAL A 32 -11.63 -7.63 -4.53
CA VAL A 32 -11.57 -8.76 -3.58
C VAL A 32 -11.21 -10.08 -4.28
N GLU A 33 -11.61 -10.26 -5.54
CA GLU A 33 -11.47 -11.52 -6.29
C GLU A 33 -10.88 -11.30 -7.69
N GLY A 34 -10.32 -12.35 -8.27
CA GLY A 34 -9.80 -12.34 -9.65
C GLY A 34 -8.35 -11.87 -9.80
N ILE A 35 -7.72 -11.36 -8.73
CA ILE A 35 -6.29 -11.03 -8.73
C ILE A 35 -5.51 -12.25 -8.21
N ASN A 36 -4.97 -13.01 -9.15
CA ASN A 36 -4.10 -14.16 -8.88
C ASN A 36 -2.63 -13.74 -9.00
N VAL A 37 -1.92 -13.80 -7.88
CA VAL A 37 -0.49 -13.49 -7.82
C VAL A 37 0.25 -14.66 -7.19
N ALA A 38 1.35 -15.08 -7.80
CA ALA A 38 2.23 -16.07 -7.22
C ALA A 38 2.88 -15.50 -5.94
N LEU A 39 2.46 -15.97 -4.77
CA LEU A 39 2.89 -15.44 -3.47
C LEU A 39 4.41 -15.49 -3.28
N GLY A 40 5.13 -16.42 -3.92
CA GLY A 40 6.60 -16.45 -3.90
C GLY A 40 7.29 -15.27 -4.62
N LYS A 41 6.54 -14.49 -5.42
CA LYS A 41 7.03 -13.35 -6.21
C LYS A 41 6.69 -11.99 -5.59
N VAL A 42 5.86 -11.93 -4.57
CA VAL A 42 5.50 -10.69 -3.86
C VAL A 42 5.77 -10.83 -2.37
N ALA A 43 6.03 -9.72 -1.68
CA ALA A 43 6.20 -9.71 -0.23
C ALA A 43 4.83 -9.72 0.47
N ILE A 44 3.93 -8.87 -0.02
CA ILE A 44 2.60 -8.67 0.55
C ILE A 44 1.64 -8.26 -0.57
N ILE A 45 0.42 -8.77 -0.50
CA ILE A 45 -0.68 -8.38 -1.38
C ILE A 45 -1.93 -8.18 -0.54
N GLY A 46 -2.60 -7.04 -0.69
CA GLY A 46 -3.79 -6.74 0.09
C GLY A 46 -4.61 -5.60 -0.46
N LYS A 47 -5.79 -5.42 0.14
CA LYS A 47 -6.73 -4.38 -0.26
C LYS A 47 -6.54 -3.12 0.59
N CYS A 48 -6.72 -1.96 -0.03
CA CYS A 48 -6.75 -0.67 0.63
C CYS A 48 -7.88 0.16 0.04
N VAL A 49 -8.84 0.55 0.87
CA VAL A 49 -10.10 1.18 0.42
C VAL A 49 -10.34 2.55 1.02
N THR A 50 -9.43 3.03 1.87
CA THR A 50 -9.45 4.39 2.43
C THR A 50 -8.11 5.08 2.15
N GLU A 51 -8.20 6.34 1.79
CA GLU A 51 -7.15 7.28 1.39
C GLU A 51 -6.42 7.93 2.58
N ASN A 52 -6.58 7.37 3.77
CA ASN A 52 -6.04 7.84 5.06
C ASN A 52 -5.44 6.67 5.86
N ILE A 53 -6.14 6.15 6.87
CA ILE A 53 -5.71 5.03 7.74
C ILE A 53 -5.27 3.81 6.93
N GLY A 54 -5.94 3.52 5.81
CA GLY A 54 -5.54 2.44 4.90
C GLY A 54 -4.14 2.69 4.31
N ILE A 55 -3.88 3.91 3.84
CA ILE A 55 -2.58 4.34 3.32
C ILE A 55 -1.51 4.31 4.41
N GLU A 56 -1.80 4.80 5.62
CA GLU A 56 -0.87 4.75 6.74
C GLU A 56 -0.39 3.31 6.99
N LYS A 57 -1.31 2.35 7.03
CA LYS A 57 -0.99 0.93 7.22
C LYS A 57 -0.17 0.35 6.06
N VAL A 58 -0.49 0.72 4.83
CA VAL A 58 0.28 0.34 3.64
C VAL A 58 1.71 0.86 3.75
N VAL A 59 1.89 2.14 4.06
CA VAL A 59 3.20 2.77 4.19
C VAL A 59 4.01 2.13 5.31
N LYS A 60 3.45 2.03 6.53
CA LYS A 60 4.13 1.42 7.69
C LYS A 60 4.60 -0.01 7.41
N ASN A 61 3.77 -0.84 6.78
CA ASN A 61 4.14 -2.20 6.41
C ASN A 61 5.17 -2.24 5.26
N ILE A 62 5.19 -1.28 4.34
CA ILE A 62 6.22 -1.24 3.29
C ILE A 62 7.56 -0.78 3.87
N VAL A 63 7.60 0.34 4.60
CA VAL A 63 8.86 0.93 5.07
C VAL A 63 9.55 0.09 6.16
N SER A 64 8.78 -0.72 6.91
CA SER A 64 9.34 -1.67 7.89
C SER A 64 10.00 -2.90 7.26
N ASN A 65 9.88 -3.10 5.95
CA ASN A 65 10.58 -4.15 5.22
C ASN A 65 11.45 -3.55 4.10
N PRO A 66 12.77 -3.41 4.32
CA PRO A 66 13.67 -2.75 3.36
C PRO A 66 13.86 -3.54 2.05
N ASN A 67 13.41 -4.80 1.98
CA ASN A 67 13.42 -5.53 0.72
C ASN A 67 12.43 -4.96 -0.28
N ILE A 68 11.31 -4.37 0.17
CA ILE A 68 10.22 -3.89 -0.69
C ILE A 68 10.63 -2.58 -1.35
N ARG A 69 10.73 -2.57 -2.68
CA ARG A 69 11.15 -1.44 -3.51
C ARG A 69 10.11 -0.99 -4.53
N PHE A 70 9.06 -1.79 -4.73
CA PHE A 70 8.01 -1.53 -5.69
C PHE A 70 6.65 -1.73 -5.03
N LEU A 71 5.74 -0.79 -5.28
CA LEU A 71 4.33 -0.92 -4.96
C LEU A 71 3.55 -0.93 -6.28
N ILE A 72 2.84 -2.04 -6.54
CA ILE A 72 1.91 -2.13 -7.66
C ILE A 72 0.53 -1.71 -7.16
N LEU A 73 -0.07 -0.75 -7.84
CA LEU A 73 -1.46 -0.34 -7.66
C LEU A 73 -2.29 -0.98 -8.76
N CYS A 74 -3.29 -1.77 -8.41
CA CYS A 74 -4.17 -2.42 -9.36
C CYS A 74 -5.56 -2.67 -8.78
N GLY A 75 -6.48 -3.13 -9.62
CA GLY A 75 -7.85 -3.42 -9.23
C GLY A 75 -8.80 -2.24 -9.46
N LYS A 76 -9.99 -2.34 -8.87
CA LYS A 76 -11.05 -1.33 -9.00
C LYS A 76 -10.89 -0.28 -7.93
N LYS A 77 -11.01 0.99 -8.33
CA LYS A 77 -11.06 2.12 -7.41
C LYS A 77 -12.22 1.98 -6.43
N SER A 78 -12.02 2.42 -5.20
CA SER A 78 -13.09 2.61 -4.23
C SER A 78 -13.84 3.91 -4.55
N ALA A 79 -15.17 3.87 -4.59
CA ALA A 79 -15.97 5.06 -4.86
C ALA A 79 -15.77 6.11 -3.74
N GLY A 80 -15.43 7.35 -4.11
CA GLY A 80 -15.15 8.43 -3.15
C GLY A 80 -13.79 8.37 -2.47
N HIS A 81 -13.07 7.24 -2.57
CA HIS A 81 -11.76 7.03 -1.96
C HIS A 81 -10.74 6.65 -3.04
N ASP A 82 -10.15 7.65 -3.69
CA ASP A 82 -9.13 7.45 -4.74
C ASP A 82 -7.77 7.10 -4.14
N VAL A 83 -7.69 5.90 -3.56
CA VAL A 83 -6.52 5.38 -2.83
C VAL A 83 -5.29 5.33 -3.72
N GLY A 84 -5.41 4.78 -4.93
CA GLY A 84 -4.30 4.66 -5.86
C GLY A 84 -3.71 6.03 -6.23
N GLN A 85 -4.58 6.99 -6.58
CA GLN A 85 -4.15 8.35 -6.91
C GLN A 85 -3.55 9.06 -5.69
N THR A 86 -4.10 8.84 -4.49
CA THR A 86 -3.57 9.43 -3.25
C THR A 86 -2.18 8.88 -2.92
N LEU A 87 -1.92 7.59 -3.10
CA LEU A 87 -0.59 6.99 -2.92
C LEU A 87 0.43 7.56 -3.92
N ILE A 88 0.03 7.76 -5.17
CA ILE A 88 0.88 8.40 -6.19
C ILE A 88 1.20 9.83 -5.76
N SER A 89 0.19 10.62 -5.39
CA SER A 89 0.35 12.01 -4.95
C SER A 89 1.23 12.12 -3.70
N LEU A 90 1.07 11.21 -2.73
CA LEU A 90 1.88 11.18 -1.52
C LEU A 90 3.36 10.92 -1.85
N LYS A 91 3.64 9.99 -2.77
CA LYS A 91 5.01 9.70 -3.24
C LYS A 91 5.63 10.90 -3.96
N GLU A 92 4.85 11.66 -4.72
CA GLU A 92 5.37 12.75 -5.58
C GLU A 92 5.49 14.09 -4.86
N ASN A 93 4.50 14.41 -4.02
CA ASN A 93 4.32 15.74 -3.48
C ASN A 93 4.38 15.79 -1.94
N GLY A 94 4.32 14.64 -1.26
CA GLY A 94 4.25 14.59 0.19
C GLY A 94 2.93 15.15 0.73
N VAL A 95 3.01 15.84 1.88
CA VAL A 95 1.86 16.40 2.61
C VAL A 95 2.04 17.88 2.91
N ASP A 96 0.93 18.60 3.08
CA ASP A 96 0.92 19.98 3.55
C ASP A 96 1.05 20.09 5.09
N ARG A 97 0.93 21.31 5.63
CA ARG A 97 1.03 21.58 7.07
C ARG A 97 -0.11 20.98 7.90
N GLN A 98 -1.20 20.57 7.25
CA GLN A 98 -2.37 19.92 7.86
C GLN A 98 -2.35 18.40 7.61
N MET A 99 -1.23 17.85 7.16
CA MET A 99 -1.06 16.44 6.80
C MET A 99 -1.97 15.98 5.65
N ARG A 100 -2.49 16.92 4.84
CA ARG A 100 -3.23 16.55 3.62
C ARG A 100 -2.26 16.19 2.52
N VAL A 101 -2.53 15.11 1.80
CA VAL A 101 -1.74 14.69 0.65
C VAL A 101 -1.91 15.69 -0.51
N ILE A 102 -0.81 16.33 -0.90
CA ILE A 102 -0.83 17.39 -1.91
C ILE A 102 -1.13 16.79 -3.29
N GLY A 103 -2.19 17.28 -3.94
CA GLY A 103 -2.62 16.81 -5.27
C GLY A 103 -3.52 15.56 -5.25
N SER A 104 -3.91 15.07 -4.07
CA SER A 104 -4.84 13.94 -3.97
C SER A 104 -6.26 14.31 -4.43
N THR A 105 -6.91 13.39 -5.16
CA THR A 105 -8.33 13.42 -5.56
C THR A 105 -9.24 12.65 -4.58
N GLY A 106 -8.69 12.11 -3.50
CA GLY A 106 -9.46 11.48 -2.42
C GLY A 106 -10.30 12.48 -1.63
N SER A 107 -11.37 12.02 -1.00
CA SER A 107 -12.30 12.90 -0.27
C SER A 107 -11.66 13.46 1.01
N ILE A 108 -10.96 12.62 1.77
CA ILE A 108 -10.31 12.95 3.05
C ILE A 108 -8.88 12.40 3.09
N PRO A 109 -7.95 12.92 2.27
CA PRO A 109 -6.60 12.39 2.13
C PRO A 109 -5.66 12.97 3.19
N VAL A 110 -5.91 12.63 4.45
CA VAL A 110 -5.07 13.02 5.61
C VAL A 110 -4.36 11.77 6.11
N VAL A 111 -3.03 11.81 6.26
CA VAL A 111 -2.17 10.66 6.63
C VAL A 111 -1.24 10.96 7.80
#